data_AF-A0A166SFT5-F1
#
_entry.id   AF-A0A166SFT5-F1
#
_cell.length_a   1.000
_cell.length_b   1.000
_cell.length_c   1.000
_cell.angle_alpha   90.00
_cell.angle_beta   90.00
_cell.angle_gamma   90.00
#
_symmetry.space_group_name_H-M   'P 1'
#
loop_
_entity.id
_entity.type
_entity.pdbx_description
1 polymer ?
#
loop_
_entity_poly.entity_id
_entity_poly.type
_entity_poly.pdbx_seq_one_letter_code
_entity_poly.pdbx_strand_id
1 'polypeptide(L)'
;MSTPFTFSTHDGGKTYTRQAHGFESLCSSFASELQGLFFYTSSVSVRLPAAPTADRLKTAIEASWIDSRYRCPQIGCTVAQNKQSQEWTYKYDVLTSQSELAAWAQTTIKWHDEEKTMLEHQVDLDGIYWNPAAGAPGIYLHVLPIDKQEGKWMLSTLSNHGFSDARGTIFLFDHLLTTLKRILVSTTSVVADYHWGKETTRLVSAAAILTGEFEAYAVTPPVLPGPPPPGLVPFFPPLVKNTKTPNKFCLRKMTLSASETVKFRAVCKLHGCTVSQVMDAVIAAANIEASLRTAPLHGDEHAKFVADLYEQATHWIVVMNFKDQRPSFPQHSKFDGPEGSVLFGTDAWDLAFDMGKIRRAVLLDKDTGSVKRDSSKEAFWDGLVPSCIEEVQRNPTDQKNHIIREINRHATAGHIAIVPLNIRAGVISSVGHIEGLGAFANFTPSAGNSVIVEEIFHHARANIPLMKVIYWQYSGEMVFALSTGGEYETDNDMDIMVDSLKGWLLDLIA
;
A
#
# COMPACT_ATOMS: atom_id res chain seq x y z
N MET A 1 10.81 27.77 -1.99
CA MET A 1 11.45 26.44 -2.17
C MET A 1 10.50 25.39 -2.76
N SER A 2 9.18 25.62 -2.76
CA SER A 2 8.15 24.71 -3.26
C SER A 2 8.02 24.63 -4.79
N THR A 3 8.45 25.67 -5.52
CA THR A 3 8.22 25.79 -6.97
C THR A 3 8.63 24.57 -7.81
N PRO A 4 9.76 23.89 -7.56
CA PRO A 4 10.13 22.68 -8.31
C PRO A 4 9.14 21.52 -8.13
N PHE A 5 8.40 21.49 -7.02
CA PHE A 5 7.47 20.42 -6.63
C PHE A 5 6.02 20.69 -7.04
N THR A 6 5.80 21.74 -7.83
CA THR A 6 4.51 22.10 -8.44
C THR A 6 4.64 21.99 -9.96
N PHE A 7 3.62 21.43 -10.62
CA PHE A 7 3.64 21.31 -12.08
C PHE A 7 3.71 22.69 -12.74
N SER A 8 4.64 22.83 -13.67
CA SER A 8 4.81 24.03 -14.50
C SER A 8 5.09 23.62 -15.94
N THR A 9 4.87 24.55 -16.88
CA THR A 9 5.08 24.35 -18.31
C THR A 9 5.95 25.47 -18.88
N HIS A 10 6.80 25.13 -19.84
CA HIS A 10 7.68 26.07 -20.54
C HIS A 10 7.42 26.12 -22.05
N ASP A 11 6.54 25.27 -22.57
CA ASP A 11 6.30 25.07 -24.01
C ASP A 11 4.88 25.48 -24.45
N GLY A 12 4.26 26.37 -23.68
CA GLY A 12 2.92 26.88 -23.96
C GLY A 12 1.81 25.90 -23.57
N GLY A 13 2.04 25.03 -22.58
CA GLY A 13 1.02 24.12 -22.04
C GLY A 13 0.92 22.78 -22.78
N LYS A 14 1.97 22.34 -23.47
CA LYS A 14 2.00 21.01 -24.10
C LYS A 14 2.54 19.96 -23.14
N THR A 15 3.61 20.31 -22.43
CA THR A 15 4.23 19.46 -21.41
C THR A 15 4.26 20.20 -20.08
N TYR A 16 3.88 19.48 -19.03
CA TYR A 16 3.96 19.91 -17.65
C TYR A 16 4.93 19.02 -16.90
N THR A 17 5.80 19.62 -16.09
CA THR A 17 6.76 18.89 -15.27
C THR A 17 6.78 19.38 -13.84
N ARG A 18 7.05 18.47 -12.90
CA ARG A 18 7.48 18.77 -11.54
C ARG A 18 8.51 17.75 -11.06
N GLN A 19 9.32 18.13 -10.09
CA GLN A 19 10.12 17.17 -9.33
C GLN A 19 9.21 16.35 -8.38
N ALA A 20 9.54 15.08 -8.20
CA ALA A 20 8.97 14.25 -7.15
C ALA A 20 9.60 14.65 -5.81
N HIS A 21 8.83 14.64 -4.73
CA HIS A 21 9.29 15.08 -3.42
C HIS A 21 9.09 14.00 -2.37
N GLY A 22 9.96 14.01 -1.35
CA GLY A 22 9.85 13.17 -0.17
C GLY A 22 9.59 11.71 -0.48
N PHE A 23 8.45 11.19 -0.02
CA PHE A 23 8.16 9.76 -0.13
C PHE A 23 7.93 9.30 -1.58
N GLU A 24 7.45 10.18 -2.48
CA GLU A 24 7.36 9.87 -3.92
C GLU A 24 8.73 9.54 -4.52
N SER A 25 9.73 10.38 -4.18
CA SER A 25 11.11 10.24 -4.64
C SER A 25 11.77 9.00 -4.04
N LEU A 26 11.55 8.76 -2.75
CA LEU A 26 12.08 7.59 -2.05
C LEU A 26 11.51 6.28 -2.61
N CYS A 27 10.19 6.19 -2.83
CA CYS A 27 9.56 5.04 -3.47
C CYS A 27 10.09 4.78 -4.88
N SER A 28 10.25 5.84 -5.69
CA SER A 28 10.83 5.72 -7.04
C SER A 28 12.26 5.19 -7.01
N SER A 29 13.02 5.62 -6.01
CA SER A 29 14.39 5.18 -5.79
C SER A 29 14.46 3.72 -5.33
N PHE A 30 13.59 3.28 -4.40
CA PHE A 30 13.49 1.85 -4.04
C PHE A 30 13.11 0.99 -5.25
N ALA A 31 12.13 1.44 -6.03
CA ALA A 31 11.71 0.77 -7.24
C ALA A 31 12.84 0.64 -8.28
N SER A 32 13.66 1.68 -8.48
CA SER A 32 14.80 1.67 -9.40
C SER A 32 15.94 0.76 -8.92
N GLU A 33 16.38 0.96 -7.68
CA GLU A 33 17.63 0.37 -7.18
C GLU A 33 17.44 -1.05 -6.62
N LEU A 34 16.21 -1.41 -6.22
CA LEU A 34 15.90 -2.68 -5.55
C LEU A 34 14.96 -3.57 -6.35
N GLN A 35 15.16 -3.59 -7.66
CA GLN A 35 14.43 -4.47 -8.59
C GLN A 35 12.92 -4.35 -8.43
N GLY A 36 12.37 -3.14 -8.36
CA GLY A 36 10.93 -2.92 -8.21
C GLY A 36 10.38 -3.10 -6.80
N LEU A 37 11.21 -2.97 -5.76
CA LEU A 37 10.74 -2.93 -4.37
C LEU A 37 9.64 -1.87 -4.21
N PHE A 38 8.59 -2.25 -3.47
CA PHE A 38 7.39 -1.45 -3.22
C PHE A 38 6.55 -1.08 -4.43
N PHE A 39 6.78 -1.63 -5.64
CA PHE A 39 5.78 -1.53 -6.71
C PHE A 39 4.39 -1.86 -6.17
N TYR A 40 3.44 -0.98 -6.45
CA TYR A 40 2.14 -1.01 -5.82
C TYR A 40 1.10 -1.56 -6.78
N THR A 41 0.35 -2.53 -6.28
CA THR A 41 -0.77 -3.16 -6.99
C THR A 41 -2.04 -2.96 -6.19
N SER A 42 -3.05 -2.39 -6.83
CA SER A 42 -4.41 -2.32 -6.28
C SER A 42 -5.37 -2.91 -7.30
N SER A 43 -6.23 -3.79 -6.85
CA SER A 43 -7.10 -4.56 -7.74
C SER A 43 -8.51 -4.68 -7.21
N VAL A 44 -9.45 -4.73 -8.13
CA VAL A 44 -10.87 -4.98 -7.87
C VAL A 44 -11.33 -6.16 -8.75
N SER A 45 -11.95 -7.16 -8.13
CA SER A 45 -12.72 -8.17 -8.86
C SER A 45 -14.10 -7.60 -9.14
N VAL A 46 -14.49 -7.58 -10.41
CA VAL A 46 -15.78 -7.06 -10.88
C VAL A 46 -16.57 -8.11 -11.61
N ARG A 47 -17.86 -8.21 -11.29
CA ARG A 47 -18.85 -8.96 -12.05
C ARG A 47 -19.67 -7.98 -12.88
N LEU A 48 -19.69 -8.20 -14.20
CA LEU A 48 -20.38 -7.34 -15.16
C LEU A 48 -21.80 -7.84 -15.45
N PRO A 49 -22.74 -6.93 -15.80
CA PRO A 49 -24.12 -7.30 -16.09
C PRO A 49 -24.25 -7.84 -17.51
N ALA A 50 -24.58 -9.12 -17.65
CA ALA A 50 -24.53 -9.88 -18.91
C ALA A 50 -23.13 -9.82 -19.55
N ALA A 51 -22.44 -10.96 -19.68
CA ALA A 51 -21.07 -11.01 -20.19
C ALA A 51 -20.94 -10.21 -21.51
N PRO A 52 -20.34 -9.00 -21.49
CA PRO A 52 -20.25 -8.18 -22.70
C PRO A 52 -19.36 -8.89 -23.72
N THR A 53 -19.55 -8.60 -25.01
CA THR A 53 -18.58 -9.05 -26.01
C THR A 53 -17.20 -8.46 -25.67
N ALA A 54 -16.13 -9.19 -26.02
CA ALA A 54 -14.76 -8.75 -25.76
C ALA A 54 -14.49 -7.34 -26.33
N ASP A 55 -14.95 -7.06 -27.56
CA ASP A 55 -14.81 -5.75 -28.20
C ASP A 55 -15.55 -4.64 -27.45
N ARG A 56 -16.76 -4.95 -26.94
CA ARG A 56 -17.55 -4.00 -26.16
C ARG A 56 -16.87 -3.69 -24.83
N LEU A 57 -16.39 -4.71 -24.13
CA LEU A 57 -15.66 -4.54 -22.88
C LEU A 57 -14.38 -3.73 -23.11
N LYS A 58 -13.60 -4.07 -24.15
CA LYS A 58 -12.38 -3.37 -24.50
C LYS A 58 -12.62 -1.89 -24.76
N THR A 59 -13.58 -1.57 -25.61
CA THR A 59 -13.97 -0.19 -25.91
C THR A 59 -14.40 0.55 -24.64
N ALA A 60 -15.17 -0.10 -23.77
CA ALA A 60 -15.67 0.52 -22.54
C ALA A 60 -14.55 0.78 -21.53
N ILE A 61 -13.62 -0.16 -21.34
CA ILE A 61 -12.46 0.01 -20.47
C ILE A 61 -11.53 1.11 -20.99
N GLU A 62 -11.22 1.12 -22.29
CA GLU A 62 -10.40 2.16 -22.91
C GLU A 62 -11.00 3.56 -22.69
N ALA A 63 -12.30 3.71 -22.94
CA ALA A 63 -12.97 4.99 -22.74
C ALA A 63 -13.04 5.40 -21.25
N SER A 64 -13.29 4.46 -20.33
CA SER A 64 -13.26 4.75 -18.88
C SER A 64 -11.86 5.14 -18.39
N TRP A 65 -10.82 4.54 -18.95
CA TRP A 65 -9.44 4.87 -18.59
C TRP A 65 -9.03 6.26 -19.12
N ILE A 66 -9.47 6.60 -20.33
CA ILE A 66 -9.30 7.95 -20.90
C ILE A 66 -10.07 9.00 -20.07
N ASP A 67 -11.31 8.71 -19.65
CA ASP A 67 -12.05 9.60 -18.74
C ASP A 67 -11.33 9.80 -17.41
N SER A 68 -10.85 8.69 -16.82
CA SER A 68 -10.06 8.73 -15.59
C SER A 68 -8.83 9.64 -15.71
N ARG A 69 -8.17 9.67 -16.89
CA ARG A 69 -7.04 10.58 -17.15
C ARG A 69 -7.46 12.04 -17.19
N TYR A 70 -8.62 12.35 -17.75
CA TYR A 70 -9.12 13.73 -17.78
C TYR A 70 -9.48 14.25 -16.37
N ARG A 71 -9.93 13.35 -15.48
CA ARG A 71 -10.25 13.68 -14.08
C ARG A 71 -9.04 13.69 -13.17
N CYS A 72 -8.14 12.73 -13.34
CA CYS A 72 -6.91 12.59 -12.59
C CYS A 72 -5.73 12.46 -13.56
N PRO A 73 -5.19 13.59 -14.08
CA PRO A 73 -4.13 13.58 -15.08
C PRO A 73 -2.84 12.90 -14.61
N GLN A 74 -2.66 12.70 -13.31
CA GLN A 74 -1.52 11.95 -12.74
C GLN A 74 -1.39 10.52 -13.28
N ILE A 75 -2.49 9.85 -13.65
CA ILE A 75 -2.39 8.50 -14.25
C ILE A 75 -1.73 8.53 -15.64
N GLY A 76 -1.73 9.70 -16.29
CA GLY A 76 -1.07 9.92 -17.58
C GLY A 76 0.39 10.38 -17.46
N CYS A 77 0.89 10.56 -16.23
CA CYS A 77 2.27 10.98 -16.01
C CYS A 77 3.27 9.84 -16.25
N THR A 78 4.46 10.23 -16.71
CA THR A 78 5.66 9.41 -16.72
C THR A 78 6.62 9.91 -15.64
N VAL A 79 7.56 9.05 -15.22
CA VAL A 79 8.65 9.44 -14.32
C VAL A 79 9.99 9.11 -14.96
N ALA A 80 10.99 9.95 -14.74
CA ALA A 80 12.38 9.68 -15.07
C ALA A 80 13.30 10.23 -13.99
N GLN A 81 14.52 9.69 -13.91
CA GLN A 81 15.55 10.20 -13.01
C GLN A 81 16.64 10.91 -13.81
N ASN A 82 17.01 12.12 -13.38
CA ASN A 82 18.25 12.73 -13.83
C ASN A 82 19.41 12.05 -13.11
N LYS A 83 20.24 11.28 -13.82
CA LYS A 83 21.37 10.56 -13.21
C LYS A 83 22.44 11.46 -12.58
N GLN A 84 22.57 12.70 -13.01
CA GLN A 84 23.57 13.63 -12.47
C GLN A 84 23.09 14.26 -11.17
N SER A 85 21.86 14.77 -11.13
CA SER A 85 21.30 15.38 -9.92
C SER A 85 20.62 14.38 -8.98
N GLN A 86 20.41 13.13 -9.44
CA GLN A 86 19.61 12.09 -8.77
C GLN A 86 18.13 12.47 -8.56
N GLU A 87 17.68 13.59 -9.15
CA GLU A 87 16.32 14.09 -9.01
C GLU A 87 15.34 13.30 -9.90
N TRP A 88 14.19 13.01 -9.33
CA TRP A 88 13.07 12.37 -10.00
C TRP A 88 12.13 13.44 -10.56
N THR A 89 11.75 13.33 -11.84
CA THR A 89 10.86 14.28 -12.52
C THR A 89 9.63 13.56 -13.03
N TYR A 90 8.46 14.07 -12.67
CA TYR A 90 7.18 13.70 -13.27
C TYR A 90 6.92 14.57 -14.47
N LYS A 91 6.51 13.94 -15.58
CA LYS A 91 6.18 14.60 -16.83
C LYS A 91 4.77 14.19 -17.28
N TYR A 92 3.95 15.19 -17.57
CA TYR A 92 2.63 15.04 -18.17
C TYR A 92 2.60 15.71 -19.53
N ASP A 93 2.20 14.97 -20.56
CA ASP A 93 1.98 15.52 -21.89
C ASP A 93 0.47 15.66 -22.16
N VAL A 94 0.03 16.82 -22.60
CA VAL A 94 -1.34 17.07 -23.04
C VAL A 94 -1.57 16.40 -24.38
N LEU A 95 -2.55 15.48 -24.45
CA LEU A 95 -2.94 14.82 -25.69
C LEU A 95 -4.21 15.47 -26.22
N THR A 96 -4.19 15.90 -27.47
CA THR A 96 -5.26 16.75 -28.02
C THR A 96 -6.09 16.05 -29.09
N SER A 97 -5.60 14.91 -29.61
CA SER A 97 -6.30 14.14 -30.63
C SER A 97 -6.77 12.77 -30.13
N GLN A 98 -7.85 12.26 -30.72
CA GLN A 98 -8.37 10.92 -30.41
C GLN A 98 -7.34 9.81 -30.69
N SER A 99 -6.48 9.99 -31.70
CA SER A 99 -5.42 9.04 -32.03
C SER A 99 -4.33 8.99 -30.95
N GLU A 100 -3.92 10.14 -30.42
CA GLU A 100 -2.97 10.20 -29.30
C GLU A 100 -3.55 9.54 -28.04
N LEU A 101 -4.83 9.82 -27.72
CA LEU A 101 -5.51 9.23 -26.58
C LEU A 101 -5.62 7.70 -26.71
N ALA A 102 -5.98 7.22 -27.89
CA ALA A 102 -6.04 5.78 -28.18
C ALA A 102 -4.65 5.14 -28.07
N ALA A 103 -3.60 5.77 -28.59
CA ALA A 103 -2.23 5.27 -28.48
C ALA A 103 -1.75 5.20 -27.03
N TRP A 104 -2.08 6.20 -26.21
CA TRP A 104 -1.80 6.17 -24.78
C TRP A 104 -2.58 5.06 -24.06
N ALA A 105 -3.87 4.90 -24.34
CA ALA A 105 -4.69 3.85 -23.74
C ALA A 105 -4.15 2.46 -24.11
N GLN A 106 -3.81 2.24 -25.38
CA GLN A 106 -3.19 0.99 -25.86
C GLN A 106 -1.84 0.72 -25.17
N THR A 107 -1.06 1.76 -24.88
CA THR A 107 0.22 1.62 -24.19
C THR A 107 0.03 1.30 -22.70
N THR A 108 -0.98 1.88 -22.05
CA THR A 108 -1.16 1.82 -20.60
C THR A 108 -2.13 0.72 -20.14
N ILE A 109 -2.94 0.17 -21.04
CA ILE A 109 -3.84 -0.96 -20.75
C ILE A 109 -3.18 -2.27 -21.17
N LYS A 110 -3.10 -3.23 -20.25
CA LYS A 110 -2.53 -4.56 -20.44
C LYS A 110 -3.63 -5.61 -20.34
N TRP A 111 -3.95 -6.23 -21.46
CA TRP A 111 -4.92 -7.32 -21.53
C TRP A 111 -4.23 -8.66 -21.27
N HIS A 112 -4.87 -9.50 -20.47
CA HIS A 112 -4.43 -10.87 -20.19
C HIS A 112 -5.50 -11.85 -20.67
N ASP A 113 -5.05 -13.03 -21.10
CA ASP A 113 -5.95 -14.02 -21.70
C ASP A 113 -6.32 -15.18 -20.74
N GLU A 114 -5.45 -15.47 -19.78
CA GLU A 114 -5.57 -16.63 -18.88
C GLU A 114 -6.55 -16.36 -17.73
N GLU A 115 -7.53 -17.25 -17.55
CA GLU A 115 -8.44 -17.24 -16.40
C GLU A 115 -7.72 -17.77 -15.16
N LYS A 116 -7.68 -16.93 -14.12
CA LYS A 116 -7.07 -17.28 -12.82
C LYS A 116 -7.86 -16.63 -11.69
N THR A 117 -7.68 -17.14 -10.48
CA THR A 117 -8.18 -16.48 -9.28
C THR A 117 -7.50 -15.13 -9.07
N MET A 118 -8.10 -14.27 -8.24
CA MET A 118 -7.52 -12.97 -7.92
C MET A 118 -6.12 -13.08 -7.32
N LEU A 119 -5.88 -14.07 -6.46
CA LEU A 119 -4.58 -14.24 -5.81
C LEU A 119 -3.50 -14.73 -6.79
N GLU A 120 -3.83 -15.65 -7.70
CA GLU A 120 -2.91 -16.11 -8.75
C GLU A 120 -2.51 -14.97 -9.68
N HIS A 121 -3.48 -14.13 -10.09
CA HIS A 121 -3.17 -12.92 -10.87
C HIS A 121 -2.28 -11.94 -10.10
N GLN A 122 -2.48 -11.78 -8.78
CA GLN A 122 -1.58 -10.93 -7.97
C GLN A 122 -0.15 -11.46 -7.93
N VAL A 123 0.01 -12.78 -7.87
CA VAL A 123 1.32 -13.44 -7.96
C VAL A 123 1.97 -13.14 -9.31
N ASP A 124 1.22 -13.26 -10.42
CA ASP A 124 1.77 -12.91 -11.74
C ASP A 124 2.16 -11.43 -11.84
N LEU A 125 1.32 -10.54 -11.33
CA LEU A 125 1.54 -9.09 -11.37
C LEU A 125 2.75 -8.66 -10.53
N ASP A 126 3.05 -9.30 -9.40
CA ASP A 126 4.26 -9.01 -8.62
C ASP A 126 5.55 -9.33 -9.41
N GLY A 127 5.49 -10.31 -10.32
CA GLY A 127 6.58 -10.59 -11.26
C GLY A 127 6.82 -9.49 -12.29
N ILE A 128 5.91 -8.53 -12.44
CA ILE A 128 5.97 -7.45 -13.42
C ILE A 128 6.41 -6.15 -12.73
N TYR A 129 7.51 -5.59 -13.21
CA TYR A 129 7.99 -4.27 -12.82
C TYR A 129 8.87 -3.69 -13.94
N TRP A 130 9.12 -2.40 -13.87
CA TRP A 130 10.02 -1.71 -14.79
C TRP A 130 10.91 -0.76 -14.01
N ASN A 131 12.03 -0.35 -14.60
CA ASN A 131 12.86 0.69 -14.01
C ASN A 131 12.16 2.05 -14.19
N PRO A 132 11.74 2.74 -13.11
CA PRO A 132 11.10 4.05 -13.23
C PRO A 132 12.03 5.12 -13.81
N ALA A 133 13.35 4.98 -13.67
CA ALA A 133 14.31 5.95 -14.21
C ALA A 133 14.29 6.03 -15.75
N ALA A 134 13.69 5.05 -16.43
CA ALA A 134 13.67 4.92 -17.89
C ALA A 134 12.59 5.75 -18.60
N GLY A 135 11.82 6.59 -17.91
CA GLY A 135 10.77 7.40 -18.56
C GLY A 135 9.46 6.65 -18.80
N ALA A 136 9.21 5.56 -18.08
CA ALA A 136 8.03 4.73 -18.27
C ALA A 136 6.76 5.39 -17.70
N PRO A 137 5.56 4.98 -18.17
CA PRO A 137 4.28 5.29 -17.52
C PRO A 137 4.34 4.99 -16.02
N GLY A 138 3.76 5.90 -15.22
CA GLY A 138 3.70 5.71 -13.77
C GLY A 138 2.75 4.61 -13.33
N ILE A 139 1.65 4.42 -14.08
CA ILE A 139 0.58 3.47 -13.78
C ILE A 139 0.17 2.74 -15.06
N TYR A 140 0.03 1.42 -14.98
CA TYR A 140 -0.66 0.60 -15.97
C TYR A 140 -1.97 0.06 -15.40
N LEU A 141 -2.98 -0.08 -16.27
CA LEU A 141 -4.21 -0.80 -15.98
C LEU A 141 -4.13 -2.19 -16.60
N HIS A 142 -4.16 -3.23 -15.78
CA HIS A 142 -4.23 -4.62 -16.18
C HIS A 142 -5.69 -5.08 -16.13
N VAL A 143 -6.14 -5.74 -17.20
CA VAL A 143 -7.47 -6.31 -17.33
C VAL A 143 -7.31 -7.82 -17.44
N LEU A 144 -7.70 -8.54 -16.40
CA LEU A 144 -7.41 -9.97 -16.26
C LEU A 144 -8.72 -10.75 -16.07
N PRO A 145 -8.99 -11.82 -16.83
CA PRO A 145 -10.21 -12.58 -16.66
C PRO A 145 -10.12 -13.45 -15.40
N ILE A 146 -11.20 -13.48 -14.61
CA ILE A 146 -11.37 -14.45 -13.51
C ILE A 146 -12.25 -15.59 -13.99
N ASP A 147 -13.40 -15.25 -14.58
CA ASP A 147 -14.34 -16.20 -15.19
C ASP A 147 -15.12 -15.45 -16.29
N LYS A 148 -14.75 -15.68 -17.55
CA LYS A 148 -15.38 -15.01 -18.70
C LYS A 148 -16.83 -15.44 -18.88
N GLN A 149 -17.19 -16.67 -18.51
CA GLN A 149 -18.56 -17.17 -18.64
C GLN A 149 -19.51 -16.45 -17.69
N GLU A 150 -19.05 -16.18 -16.47
CA GLU A 150 -19.78 -15.40 -15.47
C GLU A 150 -19.60 -13.88 -15.62
N GLY A 151 -18.80 -13.43 -16.59
CA GLY A 151 -18.51 -12.01 -16.79
C GLY A 151 -17.69 -11.40 -15.65
N LYS A 152 -16.86 -12.21 -14.98
CA LYS A 152 -15.97 -11.81 -13.89
C LYS A 152 -14.58 -11.46 -14.39
N TRP A 153 -14.14 -10.26 -14.05
CA TRP A 153 -12.85 -9.69 -14.45
C TRP A 153 -12.18 -9.05 -13.25
N MET A 154 -10.86 -9.11 -13.20
CA MET A 154 -10.03 -8.32 -12.32
C MET A 154 -9.54 -7.10 -13.08
N LEU A 155 -9.77 -5.91 -12.51
CA LEU A 155 -9.12 -4.69 -12.95
C LEU A 155 -8.04 -4.36 -11.93
N SER A 156 -6.80 -4.18 -12.39
CA SER A 156 -5.66 -3.95 -11.51
C SER A 156 -4.82 -2.78 -11.97
N THR A 157 -4.49 -1.88 -11.06
CA THR A 157 -3.46 -0.87 -11.29
C THR A 157 -2.14 -1.43 -10.80
N LEU A 158 -1.12 -1.36 -11.64
CA LEU A 158 0.27 -1.66 -11.27
C LEU A 158 1.08 -0.38 -11.47
N SER A 159 1.83 0.04 -10.46
CA SER A 159 2.53 1.32 -10.48
C SER A 159 3.82 1.33 -9.70
N ASN A 160 4.73 2.22 -10.08
CA ASN A 160 5.72 2.71 -9.12
C ASN A 160 4.94 3.37 -7.97
N HIS A 161 5.18 2.93 -6.72
CA HIS A 161 4.42 3.40 -5.55
C HIS A 161 4.41 4.93 -5.42
N GLY A 162 5.43 5.65 -5.91
CA GLY A 162 5.42 7.11 -5.90
C GLY A 162 4.25 7.76 -6.66
N PHE A 163 3.52 7.01 -7.48
CA PHE A 163 2.35 7.49 -8.23
C PHE A 163 1.01 7.25 -7.54
N SER A 164 0.90 6.20 -6.73
CA SER A 164 -0.38 5.86 -6.12
C SER A 164 -0.22 5.11 -4.81
N ASP A 165 -1.11 5.40 -3.87
CA ASP A 165 -1.31 4.64 -2.64
C ASP A 165 -2.71 3.98 -2.67
N ALA A 166 -3.00 3.16 -1.65
CA ALA A 166 -4.26 2.43 -1.56
C ALA A 166 -5.51 3.32 -1.59
N ARG A 167 -5.47 4.49 -0.94
CA ARG A 167 -6.61 5.42 -0.91
C ARG A 167 -6.82 6.05 -2.29
N GLY A 168 -5.74 6.46 -2.95
CA GLY A 168 -5.79 7.04 -4.29
C GLY A 168 -6.37 6.06 -5.30
N THR A 169 -5.93 4.79 -5.28
CA THR A 169 -6.44 3.78 -6.22
C THR A 169 -7.88 3.37 -5.94
N ILE A 170 -8.34 3.35 -4.68
CA ILE A 170 -9.76 3.12 -4.35
C ILE A 170 -10.65 4.14 -5.06
N PHE A 171 -10.34 5.43 -4.95
CA PHE A 171 -11.13 6.48 -5.59
C PHE A 171 -11.01 6.47 -7.12
N LEU A 172 -9.83 6.12 -7.64
CA LEU A 172 -9.62 5.91 -9.08
C LEU A 172 -10.53 4.78 -9.61
N PHE A 173 -10.58 3.64 -8.92
CA PHE A 173 -11.45 2.53 -9.34
C PHE A 173 -12.93 2.86 -9.18
N ASP A 174 -13.34 3.53 -8.11
CA ASP A 174 -14.74 3.94 -7.93
C ASP A 174 -15.23 4.81 -9.10
N HIS A 175 -14.39 5.76 -9.52
CA HIS A 175 -14.66 6.58 -10.70
C HIS A 175 -14.64 5.78 -12.01
N LEU A 176 -13.60 4.97 -12.23
CA LEU A 176 -13.44 4.14 -13.42
C LEU A 176 -14.65 3.22 -13.61
N LEU A 177 -15.12 2.58 -12.53
CA LEU A 177 -16.29 1.69 -12.55
C LEU A 177 -17.60 2.44 -12.75
N THR A 178 -17.73 3.65 -12.21
CA THR A 178 -18.87 4.55 -12.48
C THR A 178 -18.98 4.85 -13.96
N THR A 179 -17.85 5.20 -14.60
CA THR A 179 -17.82 5.45 -16.04
C THR A 179 -18.02 4.18 -16.84
N LEU A 180 -17.40 3.06 -16.44
CA LEU A 180 -17.56 1.77 -17.11
C LEU A 180 -19.02 1.33 -17.13
N LYS A 181 -19.71 1.40 -15.98
CA LYS A 181 -21.14 1.09 -15.88
C LYS A 181 -21.97 1.97 -16.80
N ARG A 182 -21.74 3.28 -16.80
CA ARG A 182 -22.44 4.23 -17.68
C ARG A 182 -22.24 3.87 -19.16
N ILE A 183 -21.01 3.55 -19.56
CA ILE A 183 -20.70 3.17 -20.95
C ILE A 183 -21.33 1.83 -21.29
N LEU A 184 -21.30 0.82 -20.42
CA LEU A 184 -21.89 -0.48 -20.73
C LEU A 184 -23.41 -0.40 -20.92
N VAL A 185 -24.09 0.46 -20.17
CA VAL A 185 -25.55 0.65 -20.23
C VAL A 185 -26.00 1.63 -21.33
N SER A 186 -25.12 2.53 -21.78
CA SER A 186 -25.45 3.58 -22.75
C SER A 186 -24.62 3.49 -24.04
N THR A 187 -25.13 4.05 -25.14
CA THR A 187 -24.36 4.27 -26.37
C THR A 187 -23.72 5.66 -26.43
N THR A 188 -23.96 6.53 -25.44
CA THR A 188 -23.42 7.89 -25.40
C THR A 188 -21.90 7.87 -25.16
N SER A 189 -21.16 8.59 -26.01
CA SER A 189 -19.72 8.80 -25.79
C SER A 189 -19.49 9.63 -24.53
N VAL A 190 -18.56 9.20 -23.69
CA VAL A 190 -18.20 9.90 -22.45
C VAL A 190 -17.07 10.92 -22.64
N VAL A 191 -16.24 10.72 -23.68
CA VAL A 191 -14.97 11.44 -23.88
C VAL A 191 -14.99 12.40 -25.06
N ALA A 192 -16.03 12.35 -25.91
CA ALA A 192 -16.10 13.15 -27.14
C ALA A 192 -16.16 14.67 -26.88
N ASP A 193 -16.72 15.09 -25.75
CA ASP A 193 -16.93 16.51 -25.43
C ASP A 193 -15.77 17.11 -24.60
N TYR A 194 -14.66 16.39 -24.45
CA TYR A 194 -13.55 16.85 -23.61
C TYR A 194 -12.66 17.84 -24.35
N HIS A 195 -12.48 18.98 -23.70
CA HIS A 195 -11.53 20.01 -24.12
C HIS A 195 -10.18 19.72 -23.47
N TRP A 196 -9.40 18.85 -24.09
CA TRP A 196 -8.06 18.50 -23.63
C TRP A 196 -7.15 19.72 -23.50
N GLY A 197 -6.26 19.70 -22.51
CA GLY A 197 -5.55 20.84 -21.95
C GLY A 197 -6.24 21.44 -20.73
N LYS A 198 -7.58 21.34 -20.60
CA LYS A 198 -8.29 21.83 -19.40
C LYS A 198 -8.11 20.93 -18.18
N GLU A 199 -7.77 19.66 -18.37
CA GLU A 199 -7.45 18.74 -17.29
C GLU A 199 -6.18 19.12 -16.53
N THR A 200 -5.28 19.89 -17.14
CA THR A 200 -3.99 20.28 -16.53
C THR A 200 -4.16 21.07 -15.24
N THR A 201 -5.31 21.72 -15.01
CA THR A 201 -5.62 22.40 -13.73
C THR A 201 -5.79 21.43 -12.56
N ARG A 202 -5.93 20.12 -12.85
CA ARG A 202 -6.05 19.03 -11.86
C ARG A 202 -4.72 18.32 -11.60
N LEU A 203 -3.62 18.79 -12.19
CA LEU A 203 -2.28 18.30 -11.86
C LEU A 203 -1.90 18.79 -10.46
N VAL A 204 -1.68 17.85 -9.54
CA VAL A 204 -1.38 18.18 -8.14
C VAL A 204 0.12 18.35 -7.91
N SER A 205 0.45 19.28 -7.02
CA SER A 205 1.79 19.38 -6.44
C SER A 205 2.06 18.19 -5.50
N ALA A 206 3.31 18.00 -5.08
CA ALA A 206 3.62 16.98 -4.07
C ALA A 206 2.85 17.23 -2.76
N ALA A 207 2.47 16.15 -2.05
CA ALA A 207 1.58 16.21 -0.88
C ALA A 207 2.03 17.20 0.20
N ALA A 208 3.35 17.27 0.49
CA ALA A 208 3.91 18.21 1.45
C ALA A 208 3.61 19.68 1.10
N ILE A 209 3.54 20.02 -0.19
CA ILE A 209 3.25 21.37 -0.68
C ILE A 209 1.77 21.72 -0.49
N LEU A 210 0.88 20.74 -0.68
CA LEU A 210 -0.57 20.92 -0.61
C LEU A 210 -1.06 21.29 0.80
N THR A 211 -0.22 21.09 1.82
CA THR A 211 -0.47 21.54 3.20
C THR A 211 -0.54 23.06 3.33
N GLY A 212 0.08 23.82 2.40
CA GLY A 212 0.20 25.27 2.48
C GLY A 212 1.26 25.78 3.48
N GLU A 213 1.89 24.90 4.25
CA GLU A 213 2.89 25.28 5.28
C GLU A 213 4.33 24.92 4.91
N PHE A 214 4.56 24.38 3.71
CA PHE A 214 5.87 23.84 3.31
C PHE A 214 7.02 24.85 3.50
N GLU A 215 6.86 26.09 3.04
CA GLU A 215 7.92 27.11 3.11
C GLU A 215 8.31 27.45 4.55
N ALA A 216 7.38 27.35 5.50
CA ALA A 216 7.64 27.63 6.92
C ALA A 216 8.61 26.59 7.53
N TYR A 217 8.64 25.37 6.99
CA TYR A 217 9.47 24.28 7.51
C TYR A 217 10.60 23.87 6.58
N ALA A 218 10.57 24.24 5.29
CA ALA A 218 11.61 23.92 4.31
C ALA A 218 12.98 24.52 4.62
N VAL A 219 13.04 25.57 5.45
CA VAL A 219 14.30 26.14 5.97
C VAL A 219 14.95 25.26 7.04
N THR A 220 14.22 24.28 7.58
CA THR A 220 14.74 23.36 8.59
C THR A 220 15.72 22.42 7.90
N PRO A 221 16.99 22.36 8.33
CA PRO A 221 17.94 21.43 7.76
C PRO A 221 17.43 19.99 7.93
N PRO A 222 17.61 19.10 6.94
CA PRO A 222 17.25 17.70 7.08
C PRO A 222 17.91 17.13 8.33
N VAL A 223 17.10 16.55 9.20
CA VAL A 223 17.61 15.87 10.40
C VAL A 223 17.95 14.46 9.98
N LEU A 224 19.25 14.17 9.88
CA LEU A 224 19.69 12.79 9.71
C LEU A 224 19.19 11.96 10.90
N PRO A 225 18.83 10.68 10.68
CA PRO A 225 18.45 9.80 11.76
C PRO A 225 19.53 9.84 12.85
N GLY A 226 19.15 10.20 14.07
CA GLY A 226 20.04 10.12 15.21
C GLY A 226 20.46 8.67 15.47
N PRO A 227 21.53 8.43 16.24
CA PRO A 227 21.81 7.08 16.72
C PRO A 227 20.58 6.55 17.48
N PRO A 228 20.34 5.23 17.45
CA PRO A 228 19.26 4.64 18.22
C PRO A 228 19.38 5.05 19.70
N PRO A 229 18.25 5.24 20.41
CA PRO A 229 18.27 5.58 21.83
C PRO A 229 19.19 4.65 22.63
N PRO A 230 19.96 5.17 23.61
CA PRO A 230 20.79 4.33 24.47
C PRO A 230 19.99 3.18 25.09
N GLY A 231 20.48 1.95 24.95
CA GLY A 231 19.81 0.76 25.46
C GLY A 231 18.81 0.11 24.49
N LEU A 232 18.63 0.65 23.27
CA LEU A 232 17.82 -0.02 22.25
C LEU A 232 18.55 -1.27 21.72
N VAL A 233 18.03 -2.44 22.09
CA VAL A 233 18.33 -3.75 21.52
C VAL A 233 17.13 -4.19 20.67
N PRO A 234 17.23 -4.22 19.34
CA PRO A 234 16.11 -4.58 18.47
C PRO A 234 15.96 -6.11 18.36
N PHE A 235 14.72 -6.58 18.27
CA PHE A 235 14.41 -7.97 17.92
C PHE A 235 14.49 -8.14 16.39
N PHE A 236 15.68 -8.46 15.89
CA PHE A 236 15.92 -8.86 14.50
C PHE A 236 16.42 -10.30 14.43
N PRO A 237 15.52 -11.30 14.27
CA PRO A 237 15.92 -12.68 14.04
C PRO A 237 16.92 -12.79 12.88
N PRO A 238 17.94 -13.67 12.96
CA PRO A 238 18.89 -13.85 11.88
C PRO A 238 18.18 -14.24 10.58
N LEU A 239 18.70 -13.78 9.45
CA LEU A 239 18.17 -14.16 8.15
C LEU A 239 18.58 -15.58 7.79
N VAL A 240 17.62 -16.42 7.42
CA VAL A 240 17.87 -17.73 6.81
C VAL A 240 17.59 -17.60 5.32
N LYS A 241 18.64 -17.60 4.50
CA LYS A 241 18.49 -17.48 3.04
C LYS A 241 18.13 -18.82 2.42
N ASN A 242 16.98 -18.86 1.74
CA ASN A 242 16.59 -19.94 0.85
C ASN A 242 17.16 -19.71 -0.55
N THR A 243 18.29 -20.38 -0.84
CA THR A 243 18.98 -20.29 -2.13
C THR A 243 18.21 -20.92 -3.30
N LYS A 244 17.12 -21.66 -3.03
CA LYS A 244 16.29 -22.29 -4.08
C LYS A 244 15.22 -21.35 -4.65
N THR A 245 14.92 -20.26 -3.97
CA THR A 245 13.87 -19.30 -4.34
C THR A 245 14.38 -17.85 -4.39
N PRO A 246 15.52 -17.58 -5.05
CA PRO A 246 16.06 -16.22 -5.10
C PRO A 246 15.07 -15.29 -5.80
N ASN A 247 14.91 -14.08 -5.25
CA ASN A 247 14.01 -13.03 -5.79
C ASN A 247 12.54 -13.43 -5.94
N LYS A 248 12.10 -14.55 -5.34
CA LYS A 248 10.67 -14.84 -5.19
C LYS A 248 10.10 -14.00 -4.06
N PHE A 249 8.80 -13.75 -4.11
CA PHE A 249 8.03 -13.18 -3.02
C PHE A 249 7.12 -14.28 -2.46
N CYS A 250 6.71 -14.13 -1.21
CA CYS A 250 5.66 -14.95 -0.63
C CYS A 250 4.50 -14.03 -0.25
N LEU A 251 3.29 -14.36 -0.73
CA LEU A 251 2.07 -13.58 -0.51
C LEU A 251 1.00 -14.51 0.07
N ARG A 252 0.28 -14.01 1.07
CA ARG A 252 -0.89 -14.66 1.67
C ARG A 252 -2.04 -13.68 1.79
N LYS A 253 -3.25 -14.19 1.59
CA LYS A 253 -4.51 -13.51 1.90
C LYS A 253 -5.12 -14.19 3.12
N MET A 254 -5.52 -13.40 4.10
CA MET A 254 -6.33 -13.85 5.23
C MET A 254 -7.57 -12.97 5.33
N THR A 255 -8.72 -13.57 5.67
CA THR A 255 -9.98 -12.85 5.83
C THR A 255 -10.64 -13.27 7.14
N LEU A 256 -11.12 -12.28 7.90
CA LEU A 256 -12.16 -12.48 8.91
C LEU A 256 -13.52 -12.33 8.23
N SER A 257 -14.43 -13.27 8.48
CA SER A 257 -15.80 -13.19 8.01
C SER A 257 -16.48 -11.91 8.52
N ALA A 258 -17.61 -11.54 7.90
CA ALA A 258 -18.40 -10.41 8.37
C ALA A 258 -18.79 -10.53 9.85
N SER A 259 -19.11 -11.75 10.30
CA SER A 259 -19.49 -12.01 11.70
C SER A 259 -18.33 -11.82 12.68
N GLU A 260 -17.14 -12.32 12.34
CA GLU A 260 -15.92 -12.16 13.14
C GLU A 260 -15.47 -10.70 13.16
N THR A 261 -15.54 -10.02 12.02
CA THR A 261 -15.22 -8.59 11.88
C THR A 261 -16.12 -7.73 12.78
N VAL A 262 -17.43 -7.99 12.81
CA VAL A 262 -18.36 -7.29 13.69
C VAL A 262 -18.01 -7.51 15.16
N LYS A 263 -17.74 -8.76 15.57
CA LYS A 263 -17.33 -9.06 16.95
C LYS A 263 -16.03 -8.36 17.32
N PHE A 264 -15.03 -8.40 16.45
CA PHE A 264 -13.74 -7.76 16.69
C PHE A 264 -13.88 -6.24 16.88
N ARG A 265 -14.67 -5.59 16.02
CA ARG A 265 -14.99 -4.15 16.17
C ARG A 265 -15.72 -3.85 17.47
N ALA A 266 -16.64 -4.71 17.88
CA ALA A 266 -17.38 -4.54 19.13
C ALA A 266 -16.46 -4.63 20.35
N VAL A 267 -15.53 -5.59 20.36
CA VAL A 267 -14.53 -5.73 21.43
C VAL A 267 -13.57 -4.54 21.45
N CYS A 268 -13.05 -4.09 20.30
CA CYS A 268 -12.23 -2.87 20.24
C CYS A 268 -12.95 -1.67 20.87
N LYS A 269 -14.24 -1.48 20.52
CA LYS A 269 -15.08 -0.41 21.08
C LYS A 269 -15.31 -0.57 22.59
N LEU A 270 -15.52 -1.80 23.07
CA LEU A 270 -15.69 -2.09 24.50
C LEU A 270 -14.48 -1.62 25.31
N HIS A 271 -13.28 -1.75 24.75
CA HIS A 271 -12.03 -1.30 25.35
C HIS A 271 -11.63 0.14 24.97
N GLY A 272 -12.53 0.92 24.36
CA GLY A 272 -12.28 2.33 24.02
C GLY A 272 -11.19 2.54 22.96
N CYS A 273 -10.87 1.51 22.18
CA CYS A 273 -9.81 1.54 21.18
C CYS A 273 -10.39 1.50 19.76
N THR A 274 -9.66 2.07 18.81
CA THR A 274 -9.94 1.88 17.38
C THR A 274 -9.36 0.55 16.90
N VAL A 275 -9.90 0.01 15.80
CA VAL A 275 -9.40 -1.21 15.17
C VAL A 275 -7.91 -1.10 14.85
N SER A 276 -7.47 0.02 14.27
CA SER A 276 -6.06 0.17 13.87
C SER A 276 -5.10 0.14 15.06
N GLN A 277 -5.47 0.78 16.18
CA GLN A 277 -4.68 0.75 17.41
C GLN A 277 -4.52 -0.67 17.98
N VAL A 278 -5.58 -1.48 17.92
CA VAL A 278 -5.51 -2.89 18.38
C VAL A 278 -4.72 -3.73 17.38
N MET A 279 -4.85 -3.47 16.08
CA MET A 279 -4.14 -4.23 15.05
C MET A 279 -2.62 -4.09 15.13
N ASP A 280 -2.10 -2.91 15.48
CA ASP A 280 -0.65 -2.73 15.67
C ASP A 280 -0.10 -3.68 16.75
N ALA A 281 -0.84 -3.82 17.86
CA ALA A 281 -0.51 -4.77 18.94
C ALA A 281 -0.65 -6.23 18.52
N VAL A 282 -1.75 -6.58 17.83
CA VAL A 282 -1.98 -7.94 17.31
C VAL A 282 -0.87 -8.35 16.34
N ILE A 283 -0.48 -7.48 15.40
CA ILE A 283 0.56 -7.77 14.41
C ILE A 283 1.92 -7.92 15.08
N ALA A 284 2.23 -7.08 16.06
CA ALA A 284 3.46 -7.21 16.85
C ALA A 284 3.53 -8.56 17.56
N ALA A 285 2.47 -8.94 18.29
CA ALA A 285 2.40 -10.22 18.99
C ALA A 285 2.47 -11.42 18.03
N ALA A 286 1.71 -11.37 16.93
CA ALA A 286 1.69 -12.43 15.93
C ALA A 286 3.04 -12.61 15.23
N ASN A 287 3.76 -11.52 14.93
CA ASN A 287 5.08 -11.60 14.30
C ASN A 287 6.14 -12.21 15.22
N ILE A 288 6.12 -11.85 16.52
CA ILE A 288 7.00 -12.45 17.52
C ILE A 288 6.66 -13.92 17.74
N GLU A 289 5.38 -14.26 17.89
CA GLU A 289 4.93 -15.66 17.99
C GLU A 289 5.39 -16.47 16.78
N ALA A 290 5.15 -15.97 15.57
CA ALA A 290 5.53 -16.66 14.35
C ALA A 290 7.04 -16.87 14.27
N SER A 291 7.84 -15.83 14.57
CA SER A 291 9.31 -15.93 14.60
C SER A 291 9.81 -16.99 15.57
N LEU A 292 9.21 -17.08 16.76
CA LEU A 292 9.57 -18.10 17.75
C LEU A 292 9.17 -19.51 17.31
N ARG A 293 8.00 -19.65 16.66
CA ARG A 293 7.48 -20.94 16.19
C ARG A 293 8.19 -21.46 14.95
N THR A 294 8.69 -20.58 14.08
CA THR A 294 9.44 -20.96 12.88
C THR A 294 10.90 -21.26 13.17
N ALA A 295 11.50 -20.63 14.19
CA ALA A 295 12.92 -20.77 14.47
C ALA A 295 13.41 -22.24 14.61
N PRO A 296 12.70 -23.17 15.29
CA PRO A 296 13.05 -24.59 15.33
C PRO A 296 13.11 -25.27 13.95
N LEU A 297 12.33 -24.80 12.98
CA LEU A 297 12.30 -25.36 11.63
C LEU A 297 13.56 -25.05 10.83
N HIS A 298 14.34 -24.06 11.29
CA HIS A 298 15.62 -23.69 10.71
C HIS A 298 16.82 -24.26 11.48
N GLY A 299 16.58 -25.12 12.48
CA GLY A 299 17.60 -25.83 13.25
C GLY A 299 17.83 -25.29 14.65
N ASP A 300 18.37 -26.14 15.53
CA ASP A 300 18.46 -25.89 16.97
C ASP A 300 19.30 -24.65 17.34
N GLU A 301 20.39 -24.39 16.61
CA GLU A 301 21.23 -23.20 16.85
C GLU A 301 20.46 -21.91 16.54
N HIS A 302 19.69 -21.90 15.45
CA HIS A 302 18.84 -20.78 15.08
C HIS A 302 17.73 -20.58 16.10
N ALA A 303 17.06 -21.67 16.51
CA ALA A 303 16.04 -21.65 17.55
C ALA A 303 16.55 -21.04 18.87
N LYS A 304 17.73 -21.50 19.32
CA LYS A 304 18.38 -20.96 20.53
C LYS A 304 18.70 -19.48 20.39
N PHE A 305 19.26 -19.06 19.25
CA PHE A 305 19.57 -17.65 19.03
C PHE A 305 18.32 -16.78 19.09
N VAL A 306 17.23 -17.18 18.42
CA VAL A 306 15.98 -16.41 18.40
C VAL A 306 15.35 -16.36 19.80
N ALA A 307 15.41 -17.45 20.57
CA ALA A 307 14.96 -17.47 21.97
C ALA A 307 15.80 -16.54 22.86
N ASP A 308 17.13 -16.56 22.73
CA ASP A 308 18.03 -15.68 23.49
C ASP A 308 17.80 -14.21 23.12
N LEU A 309 17.62 -13.92 21.83
CA LEU A 309 17.29 -12.58 21.34
C LEU A 309 15.92 -12.11 21.84
N TYR A 310 14.92 -12.99 21.86
CA TYR A 310 13.58 -12.70 22.36
C TYR A 310 13.61 -12.20 23.81
N GLU A 311 14.49 -12.75 24.64
CA GLU A 311 14.68 -12.35 26.04
C GLU A 311 15.43 -11.03 26.19
N GLN A 312 16.47 -10.83 25.38
CA GLN A 312 17.38 -9.70 25.49
C GLN A 312 16.88 -8.45 24.77
N ALA A 313 16.04 -8.62 23.74
CA ALA A 313 15.52 -7.52 22.96
C ALA A 313 14.65 -6.60 23.83
N THR A 314 14.83 -5.31 23.60
CA THR A 314 14.05 -4.24 24.24
C THR A 314 12.90 -3.79 23.35
N HIS A 315 13.06 -3.86 22.02
CA HIS A 315 12.08 -3.35 21.08
C HIS A 315 11.88 -4.28 19.88
N TRP A 316 10.65 -4.36 19.38
CA TRP A 316 10.34 -4.85 18.04
C TRP A 316 10.12 -3.64 17.13
N ILE A 317 10.71 -3.65 15.94
CA ILE A 317 10.77 -2.48 15.07
C ILE A 317 9.81 -2.64 13.90
N VAL A 318 8.98 -1.62 13.71
CA VAL A 318 8.21 -1.39 12.49
C VAL A 318 8.94 -0.30 11.72
N VAL A 319 9.49 -0.63 10.55
CA VAL A 319 10.25 0.33 9.73
C VAL A 319 9.37 1.23 8.88
N MET A 320 8.08 0.90 8.74
CA MET A 320 7.09 1.76 8.10
C MET A 320 5.70 1.47 8.66
N ASN A 321 5.14 2.46 9.35
CA ASN A 321 3.73 2.56 9.66
C ASN A 321 3.12 3.74 8.89
N PHE A 322 1.90 3.61 8.38
CA PHE A 322 1.35 4.59 7.42
C PHE A 322 0.17 5.40 7.95
N LYS A 323 0.02 6.62 7.42
CA LYS A 323 -1.16 7.48 7.61
C LYS A 323 -1.54 8.17 6.31
N ASP A 324 -2.83 8.17 6.02
CA ASP A 324 -3.40 9.00 4.96
C ASP A 324 -3.35 10.49 5.35
N GLN A 325 -2.70 11.30 4.52
CA GLN A 325 -2.54 12.74 4.73
C GLN A 325 -3.59 13.58 4.00
N ARG A 326 -4.48 12.96 3.20
CA ARG A 326 -5.57 13.69 2.52
C ARG A 326 -6.46 14.53 3.44
N PRO A 327 -6.71 14.17 4.72
CA PRO A 327 -7.39 15.06 5.65
C PRO A 327 -6.68 16.40 5.89
N SER A 328 -5.35 16.46 5.69
CA SER A 328 -4.53 17.67 5.81
C SER A 328 -4.65 18.60 4.60
N PHE A 329 -5.25 18.16 3.49
CA PHE A 329 -5.47 18.93 2.26
C PHE A 329 -6.82 18.54 1.61
N PRO A 330 -7.94 18.84 2.28
CA PRO A 330 -9.27 18.30 1.94
C PRO A 330 -9.75 18.66 0.53
N GLN A 331 -9.29 19.77 -0.04
CA GLN A 331 -9.61 20.19 -1.41
C GLN A 331 -9.12 19.17 -2.46
N HIS A 332 -8.09 18.38 -2.16
CA HIS A 332 -7.57 17.34 -3.05
C HIS A 332 -7.99 15.92 -2.66
N SER A 333 -8.93 15.78 -1.72
CA SER A 333 -9.41 14.47 -1.24
C SER A 333 -10.48 13.85 -2.14
N LYS A 334 -11.14 14.64 -3.00
CA LYS A 334 -12.20 14.19 -3.91
C LYS A 334 -11.62 13.88 -5.29
N PHE A 335 -12.00 12.75 -5.88
CA PHE A 335 -11.46 12.32 -7.18
C PHE A 335 -11.79 13.28 -8.33
N ASP A 336 -13.01 13.80 -8.35
CA ASP A 336 -13.57 14.63 -9.40
C ASP A 336 -13.56 16.13 -9.10
N GLY A 337 -12.86 16.54 -8.02
CA GLY A 337 -12.73 17.93 -7.62
C GLY A 337 -12.01 18.80 -8.67
N PRO A 338 -12.33 20.11 -8.74
CA PRO A 338 -11.67 21.01 -9.69
C PRO A 338 -10.17 21.19 -9.42
N GLU A 339 -9.71 20.97 -8.19
CA GLU A 339 -8.31 21.04 -7.76
C GLU A 339 -7.52 19.75 -8.06
N GLY A 340 -8.18 18.71 -8.57
CA GLY A 340 -7.60 17.40 -8.78
C GLY A 340 -7.40 16.60 -7.49
N SER A 341 -7.21 15.29 -7.66
CA SER A 341 -7.08 14.35 -6.55
C SER A 341 -5.65 13.87 -6.41
N VAL A 342 -5.18 13.77 -5.17
CA VAL A 342 -3.86 13.19 -4.88
C VAL A 342 -3.95 11.67 -4.93
N LEU A 343 -3.23 11.03 -5.85
CA LEU A 343 -3.14 9.57 -5.88
C LEU A 343 -2.15 9.00 -4.87
N PHE A 344 -1.07 9.72 -4.55
CA PHE A 344 -0.11 9.37 -3.51
C PHE A 344 -0.02 10.48 -2.45
N GLY A 345 -0.68 10.25 -1.32
CA GLY A 345 -0.86 11.20 -0.23
C GLY A 345 -0.70 10.52 1.12
N THR A 346 0.26 9.61 1.23
CA THR A 346 0.55 8.85 2.44
C THR A 346 1.81 9.39 3.13
N ASP A 347 1.81 9.35 4.45
CA ASP A 347 3.01 9.50 5.29
C ASP A 347 3.39 8.14 5.85
N ALA A 348 4.68 7.97 6.14
CA ALA A 348 5.20 6.80 6.86
C ALA A 348 5.96 7.24 8.12
N TRP A 349 6.23 6.36 9.06
CA TRP A 349 7.23 6.58 10.11
C TRP A 349 7.56 5.25 10.79
N ASP A 350 8.67 5.24 11.51
CA ASP A 350 9.15 4.05 12.21
C ASP A 350 8.52 3.99 13.61
N LEU A 351 8.30 2.79 14.13
CA LEU A 351 7.83 2.56 15.50
C LEU A 351 8.74 1.55 16.19
N ALA A 352 8.96 1.74 17.49
CA ALA A 352 9.70 0.79 18.33
C ALA A 352 8.81 0.30 19.49
N PHE A 353 8.19 -0.87 19.34
CA PHE A 353 7.28 -1.41 20.35
C PHE A 353 8.05 -2.14 21.45
N ASP A 354 7.69 -1.89 22.71
CA ASP A 354 8.33 -2.45 23.90
C ASP A 354 8.16 -3.98 23.96
N MET A 355 9.27 -4.70 23.81
CA MET A 355 9.29 -6.16 23.90
C MET A 355 8.90 -6.66 25.29
N GLY A 356 9.15 -5.92 26.36
CA GLY A 356 8.68 -6.28 27.71
C GLY A 356 7.16 -6.39 27.79
N LYS A 357 6.43 -5.60 26.99
CA LYS A 357 4.97 -5.69 26.88
C LYS A 357 4.55 -6.86 26.00
N ILE A 358 5.24 -7.06 24.87
CA ILE A 358 4.96 -8.17 23.95
C ILE A 358 5.20 -9.52 24.65
N ARG A 359 6.28 -9.67 25.43
CA ARG A 359 6.62 -10.88 26.20
C ARG A 359 5.61 -11.25 27.28
N ARG A 360 4.73 -10.32 27.70
CA ARG A 360 3.63 -10.65 28.60
C ARG A 360 2.45 -11.28 27.86
N ALA A 361 2.29 -10.97 26.58
CA ALA A 361 1.23 -11.49 25.72
C ALA A 361 1.67 -12.74 24.94
N VAL A 362 2.94 -12.82 24.54
CA VAL A 362 3.54 -13.99 23.88
C VAL A 362 4.44 -14.66 24.90
N LEU A 363 4.15 -15.89 25.33
CA LEU A 363 4.89 -16.59 26.37
C LEU A 363 5.72 -17.72 25.74
N LEU A 364 7.04 -17.69 25.92
CA LEU A 364 7.95 -18.75 25.48
C LEU A 364 8.30 -19.65 26.68
N ASP A 365 8.00 -20.93 26.56
CA ASP A 365 8.53 -21.97 27.45
C ASP A 365 9.86 -22.47 26.88
N LYS A 366 10.97 -22.13 27.54
CA LYS A 366 12.33 -22.48 27.07
C LYS A 366 12.64 -23.97 27.18
N ASP A 367 11.99 -24.68 28.08
CA ASP A 367 12.26 -26.09 28.30
C ASP A 367 11.61 -26.93 27.20
N THR A 368 10.41 -26.53 26.77
CA THR A 368 9.66 -27.22 25.71
C THR A 368 9.81 -26.59 24.32
N GLY A 369 10.30 -25.36 24.25
CA GLY A 369 10.28 -24.52 23.03
C GLY A 369 8.86 -24.09 22.62
N SER A 370 7.86 -24.31 23.46
CA SER A 370 6.46 -24.01 23.11
C SER A 370 6.14 -22.53 23.31
N VAL A 371 5.31 -22.00 22.42
CA VAL A 371 4.85 -20.61 22.46
C VAL A 371 3.35 -20.60 22.79
N LYS A 372 2.95 -19.80 23.77
CA LYS A 372 1.56 -19.62 24.19
C LYS A 372 1.14 -18.16 24.07
N ARG A 373 -0.14 -17.94 23.81
CA ARG A 373 -0.76 -16.61 23.81
C ARG A 373 -1.40 -16.34 25.17
N ASP A 374 -1.27 -15.12 25.63
CA ASP A 374 -2.04 -14.56 26.74
C ASP A 374 -2.85 -13.36 26.21
N SER A 375 -4.08 -13.65 25.80
CA SER A 375 -5.06 -12.67 25.34
C SER A 375 -5.90 -12.08 26.48
N SER A 376 -5.49 -12.31 27.74
CA SER A 376 -6.18 -11.76 28.91
C SER A 376 -6.23 -10.23 28.86
N LYS A 377 -7.16 -9.68 29.65
CA LYS A 377 -7.28 -8.23 29.80
C LYS A 377 -5.96 -7.62 30.29
N GLU A 378 -5.30 -8.25 31.26
CA GLU A 378 -4.11 -7.74 31.90
C GLU A 378 -2.88 -7.75 30.97
N ALA A 379 -2.69 -8.84 30.22
CA ALA A 379 -1.55 -8.98 29.32
C ALA A 379 -1.71 -8.15 28.04
N PHE A 380 -2.87 -8.26 27.39
CA PHE A 380 -3.10 -7.70 26.07
C PHE A 380 -3.74 -6.30 26.12
N TRP A 381 -4.94 -6.19 26.70
CA TRP A 381 -5.76 -4.98 26.62
C TRP A 381 -5.30 -3.83 27.51
N ASP A 382 -4.87 -4.13 28.73
CA ASP A 382 -4.33 -3.16 29.70
C ASP A 382 -2.79 -3.11 29.61
N GLY A 383 -2.18 -4.04 28.87
CA GLY A 383 -0.73 -4.21 28.78
C GLY A 383 -0.15 -3.78 27.43
N LEU A 384 -0.32 -4.61 26.39
CA LEU A 384 0.30 -4.41 25.09
C LEU A 384 -0.36 -3.29 24.28
N VAL A 385 -1.70 -3.26 24.19
CA VAL A 385 -2.44 -2.27 23.39
C VAL A 385 -2.10 -0.82 23.80
N PRO A 386 -2.14 -0.43 25.08
CA PRO A 386 -1.82 0.94 25.48
C PRO A 386 -0.36 1.30 25.18
N SER A 387 0.56 0.35 25.29
CA SER A 387 1.97 0.57 24.95
C SER A 387 2.19 0.87 23.47
N CYS A 388 1.49 0.15 22.58
CA CYS A 388 1.55 0.45 21.15
C CYS A 388 0.92 1.82 20.83
N ILE A 389 -0.20 2.16 21.48
CA ILE A 389 -0.84 3.48 21.34
C ILE A 389 0.10 4.60 21.79
N GLU A 390 0.75 4.47 22.95
CA GLU A 390 1.72 5.44 23.44
C GLU A 390 2.87 5.65 22.45
N GLU A 391 3.40 4.57 21.87
CA GLU A 391 4.49 4.66 20.90
C GLU A 391 4.05 5.38 19.61
N VAL A 392 2.84 5.10 19.11
CA VAL A 392 2.28 5.84 17.97
C VAL A 392 2.11 7.33 18.34
N GLN A 393 1.67 7.65 19.55
CA GLN A 393 1.48 9.03 20.01
C GLN A 393 2.80 9.80 20.21
N ARG A 394 3.90 9.11 20.55
CA ARG A 394 5.24 9.71 20.64
C ARG A 394 5.81 10.15 19.30
N ASN A 395 5.19 9.72 18.19
CA ASN A 395 5.58 10.06 16.83
C ASN A 395 4.49 10.95 16.22
N PRO A 396 4.55 12.29 16.40
CA PRO A 396 3.46 13.16 15.98
C PRO A 396 3.23 13.07 14.48
N THR A 397 1.96 12.95 14.10
CA THR A 397 1.52 12.80 12.71
C THR A 397 0.79 14.04 12.20
N ASP A 398 1.00 15.19 12.85
CA ASP A 398 0.53 16.50 12.41
C ASP A 398 1.23 16.96 11.11
N GLN A 399 0.71 18.04 10.52
CA GLN A 399 1.20 18.59 9.25
C GLN A 399 2.68 18.98 9.30
N LYS A 400 3.13 19.63 10.38
CA LYS A 400 4.53 20.01 10.56
C LYS A 400 5.44 18.79 10.49
N ASN A 401 5.12 17.76 11.27
CA ASN A 401 5.94 16.55 11.33
C ASN A 401 5.90 15.76 10.02
N HIS A 402 4.76 15.75 9.33
CA HIS A 402 4.66 15.19 7.97
C HIS A 402 5.62 15.91 7.01
N ILE A 403 5.60 17.26 6.97
CA ILE A 403 6.48 18.05 6.08
C ILE A 403 7.95 17.80 6.41
N ILE A 404 8.33 17.77 7.69
CA ILE A 404 9.71 17.48 8.11
C ILE A 404 10.13 16.08 7.65
N ARG A 405 9.28 15.07 7.80
CA ARG A 405 9.57 13.71 7.30
C ARG A 405 9.71 13.68 5.79
N GLU A 406 8.87 14.39 5.05
CA GLU A 406 8.97 14.49 3.59
C GLU A 406 10.30 15.14 3.16
N ILE A 407 10.74 16.21 3.83
CA ILE A 407 12.04 16.84 3.58
C ILE A 407 13.19 15.85 3.85
N ASN A 408 13.15 15.14 4.98
CA ASN A 408 14.17 14.17 5.35
C ASN A 408 14.25 13.00 4.34
N ARG A 409 13.10 12.48 3.90
CA ARG A 409 13.05 11.43 2.84
C ARG A 409 13.59 11.92 1.52
N HIS A 410 13.28 13.15 1.15
CA HIS A 410 13.77 13.72 -0.11
C HIS A 410 15.30 13.77 -0.11
N ALA A 411 15.90 14.19 1.02
CA ALA A 411 17.34 14.26 1.18
C ALA A 411 18.05 12.89 1.10
N THR A 412 17.36 11.79 1.41
CA THR A 412 17.94 10.43 1.37
C THR A 412 17.61 9.66 0.10
N ALA A 413 16.63 10.11 -0.70
CA ALA A 413 16.17 9.39 -1.91
C ALA A 413 17.30 9.14 -2.93
N GLY A 414 18.25 10.08 -3.08
CA GLY A 414 19.38 9.91 -3.99
C GLY A 414 20.47 8.93 -3.52
N HIS A 415 20.40 8.45 -2.27
CA HIS A 415 21.44 7.65 -1.62
C HIS A 415 20.85 6.47 -0.82
N ILE A 416 20.09 5.59 -1.49
CA ILE A 416 19.54 4.41 -0.83
C ILE A 416 20.66 3.44 -0.45
N ALA A 417 20.87 3.26 0.86
CA ALA A 417 21.61 2.13 1.38
C ALA A 417 20.69 0.90 1.45
N ILE A 418 21.11 -0.19 0.81
CA ILE A 418 20.35 -1.46 0.78
C ILE A 418 20.53 -2.24 2.09
N VAL A 419 21.73 -2.18 2.68
CA VAL A 419 22.10 -2.96 3.85
C VAL A 419 21.14 -2.77 5.04
N PRO A 420 20.67 -1.55 5.39
CA PRO A 420 19.71 -1.35 6.47
C PRO A 420 18.34 -2.01 6.24
N LEU A 421 17.99 -2.36 5.00
CA LEU A 421 16.71 -3.01 4.67
C LEU A 421 16.79 -4.54 4.69
N ASN A 422 17.98 -5.11 4.83
CA ASN A 422 18.18 -6.55 5.01
C ASN A 422 18.03 -6.95 6.49
N ILE A 423 16.89 -6.61 7.08
CA ILE A 423 16.52 -6.92 8.46
C ILE A 423 15.11 -7.52 8.53
N ARG A 424 14.86 -8.43 9.47
CA ARG A 424 13.51 -8.94 9.77
C ARG A 424 12.75 -7.94 10.62
N ALA A 425 12.08 -6.99 9.96
CA ALA A 425 11.29 -5.94 10.60
C ALA A 425 9.86 -5.86 10.03
N GLY A 426 8.96 -5.22 10.77
CA GLY A 426 7.56 -5.06 10.39
C GLY A 426 7.31 -3.88 9.45
N VAL A 427 6.34 -4.02 8.56
CA VAL A 427 5.68 -2.92 7.82
C VAL A 427 4.19 -3.09 8.01
N ILE A 428 3.52 -2.11 8.61
CA ILE A 428 2.10 -2.19 8.97
C ILE A 428 1.35 -1.09 8.24
N SER A 429 0.30 -1.45 7.51
CA SER A 429 -0.53 -0.49 6.78
C SER A 429 -2.01 -0.76 6.97
N SER A 430 -2.73 0.25 7.45
CA SER A 430 -4.19 0.26 7.43
C SER A 430 -4.71 1.04 6.23
N VAL A 431 -5.46 0.39 5.34
CA VAL A 431 -6.26 1.10 4.34
C VAL A 431 -7.59 1.55 4.95
N GLY A 432 -8.06 0.93 6.03
CA GLY A 432 -9.28 1.32 6.74
C GLY A 432 -10.57 0.71 6.17
N HIS A 433 -11.72 1.27 6.57
CA HIS A 433 -13.05 0.79 6.17
C HIS A 433 -13.49 1.45 4.85
N ILE A 434 -13.45 0.69 3.76
CA ILE A 434 -13.63 1.21 2.40
C ILE A 434 -15.04 1.77 2.21
N GLU A 435 -16.09 1.05 2.62
CA GLU A 435 -17.47 1.60 2.51
C GLU A 435 -17.66 2.82 3.41
N GLY A 436 -16.95 2.88 4.54
CA GLY A 436 -16.95 4.04 5.44
C GLY A 436 -16.39 5.32 4.81
N LEU A 437 -15.67 5.22 3.69
CA LEU A 437 -15.24 6.36 2.88
C LEU A 437 -16.29 6.84 1.87
N GLY A 438 -17.38 6.09 1.70
CA GLY A 438 -18.31 6.25 0.60
C GLY A 438 -17.82 5.70 -0.74
N ALA A 439 -16.67 5.03 -0.78
CA ALA A 439 -16.15 4.38 -1.98
C ALA A 439 -16.88 3.05 -2.23
N PHE A 440 -17.13 2.76 -3.50
CA PHE A 440 -17.83 1.58 -3.99
C PHE A 440 -19.26 1.35 -3.46
N ALA A 441 -19.89 2.36 -2.84
CA ALA A 441 -21.23 2.22 -2.29
C ALA A 441 -22.26 1.77 -3.35
N ASN A 442 -22.05 2.15 -4.62
CA ASN A 442 -22.89 1.75 -5.76
C ASN A 442 -22.47 0.45 -6.43
N PHE A 443 -21.46 -0.24 -5.91
CA PHE A 443 -20.93 -1.46 -6.51
C PHE A 443 -20.83 -2.62 -5.52
N THR A 444 -21.26 -2.42 -4.26
CA THR A 444 -21.28 -3.55 -3.31
C THR A 444 -22.26 -4.63 -3.79
N PRO A 445 -22.03 -5.91 -3.42
CA PRO A 445 -22.94 -7.00 -3.76
C PRO A 445 -24.38 -6.76 -3.27
N SER A 446 -24.53 -6.03 -2.16
CA SER A 446 -25.82 -5.66 -1.57
C SER A 446 -26.57 -4.55 -2.31
N ALA A 447 -25.92 -3.77 -3.18
CA ALA A 447 -26.52 -2.61 -3.82
C ALA A 447 -27.43 -2.96 -5.02
N GLY A 448 -27.51 -4.23 -5.43
CA GLY A 448 -28.38 -4.69 -6.53
C GLY A 448 -28.02 -4.09 -7.90
N ASN A 449 -26.79 -3.59 -8.04
CA ASN A 449 -26.33 -2.91 -9.25
C ASN A 449 -25.85 -3.88 -10.32
N SER A 450 -25.83 -3.39 -11.56
CA SER A 450 -25.48 -4.16 -12.74
C SER A 450 -23.98 -4.52 -12.76
N VAL A 451 -23.11 -3.61 -12.32
CA VAL A 451 -21.69 -3.88 -12.04
C VAL A 451 -21.52 -4.06 -10.54
N ILE A 452 -20.88 -5.16 -10.13
CA ILE A 452 -20.62 -5.50 -8.72
C ILE A 452 -19.11 -5.63 -8.52
N VAL A 453 -18.58 -5.04 -7.46
CA VAL A 453 -17.24 -5.30 -6.95
C VAL A 453 -17.35 -6.39 -5.89
N GLU A 454 -16.73 -7.53 -6.15
CA GLU A 454 -16.82 -8.71 -5.27
C GLU A 454 -15.67 -8.74 -4.26
N GLU A 455 -14.50 -8.31 -4.69
CA GLU A 455 -13.28 -8.36 -3.90
C GLU A 455 -12.39 -7.16 -4.23
N ILE A 456 -11.68 -6.67 -3.22
CA ILE A 456 -10.63 -5.66 -3.35
C ILE A 456 -9.35 -6.25 -2.77
N PHE A 457 -8.23 -6.05 -3.44
CA PHE A 457 -6.92 -6.49 -2.98
C PHE A 457 -5.87 -5.39 -3.15
N HIS A 458 -5.10 -5.17 -2.09
CA HIS A 458 -4.00 -4.21 -2.08
C HIS A 458 -2.70 -4.92 -1.75
N HIS A 459 -1.66 -4.63 -2.52
CA HIS A 459 -0.37 -5.26 -2.40
C HIS A 459 0.73 -4.25 -2.72
N ALA A 460 1.84 -4.36 -2.01
CA ALA A 460 3.08 -3.71 -2.38
C ALA A 460 4.12 -4.81 -2.54
N ARG A 461 4.99 -4.72 -3.53
CA ARG A 461 6.02 -5.72 -3.76
C ARG A 461 7.11 -5.73 -2.70
N ALA A 462 7.53 -6.91 -2.24
CA ALA A 462 8.69 -7.10 -1.36
C ALA A 462 9.51 -8.31 -1.79
N ASN A 463 10.78 -8.07 -2.08
CA ASN A 463 11.83 -9.05 -2.32
C ASN A 463 12.91 -9.02 -1.22
N ILE A 464 12.63 -8.34 -0.10
CA ILE A 464 13.53 -8.13 1.05
C ILE A 464 12.87 -8.73 2.30
N PRO A 465 13.61 -8.97 3.40
CA PRO A 465 13.11 -9.69 4.58
C PRO A 465 12.16 -8.86 5.48
N LEU A 466 11.37 -7.95 4.90
CA LEU A 466 10.36 -7.20 5.65
C LEU A 466 9.04 -7.96 5.67
N MET A 467 8.48 -8.16 6.87
CA MET A 467 7.14 -8.71 7.02
C MET A 467 6.12 -7.59 6.87
N LYS A 468 5.38 -7.59 5.76
CA LYS A 468 4.40 -6.55 5.46
C LYS A 468 3.00 -7.07 5.69
N VAL A 469 2.23 -6.33 6.48
CA VAL A 469 0.82 -6.62 6.75
C VAL A 469 0.01 -5.39 6.35
N ILE A 470 -0.73 -5.52 5.25
CA ILE A 470 -1.68 -4.51 4.78
C ILE A 470 -3.08 -5.02 5.09
N TYR A 471 -3.93 -4.21 5.72
CA TYR A 471 -5.29 -4.63 6.06
C TYR A 471 -6.34 -3.57 5.77
N TRP A 472 -7.54 -4.03 5.47
CA TRP A 472 -8.70 -3.20 5.12
C TRP A 472 -10.01 -3.89 5.48
N GLN A 473 -11.10 -3.14 5.47
CA GLN A 473 -12.45 -3.71 5.58
C GLN A 473 -13.23 -3.39 4.31
N TYR A 474 -13.85 -4.42 3.74
CA TYR A 474 -14.74 -4.32 2.57
C TYR A 474 -15.87 -5.36 2.64
N SER A 475 -17.08 -4.96 2.27
CA SER A 475 -18.27 -5.81 2.27
C SER A 475 -18.51 -6.52 3.63
N GLY A 476 -18.24 -5.79 4.71
CA GLY A 476 -18.33 -6.29 6.08
C GLY A 476 -17.17 -7.19 6.54
N GLU A 477 -16.30 -7.66 5.65
CA GLU A 477 -15.16 -8.52 5.97
C GLU A 477 -13.89 -7.70 6.22
N MET A 478 -13.02 -8.17 7.12
CA MET A 478 -11.68 -7.63 7.31
C MET A 478 -10.67 -8.51 6.58
N VAL A 479 -9.94 -7.92 5.63
CA VAL A 479 -9.01 -8.63 4.74
C VAL A 479 -7.59 -8.17 5.04
N PHE A 480 -6.66 -9.11 4.96
CA PHE A 480 -5.24 -8.93 5.21
C PHE A 480 -4.44 -9.49 4.05
N ALA A 481 -3.49 -8.70 3.55
CA ALA A 481 -2.43 -9.15 2.67
C ALA A 481 -1.12 -9.19 3.47
N LEU A 482 -0.54 -10.39 3.59
CA LEU A 482 0.74 -10.61 4.24
C LEU A 482 1.77 -10.92 3.16
N SER A 483 2.88 -10.18 3.12
CA SER A 483 3.93 -10.42 2.13
C SER A 483 5.34 -10.18 2.65
N THR A 484 6.30 -10.89 2.06
CA THR A 484 7.73 -10.82 2.37
C THR A 484 8.55 -11.35 1.18
N GLY A 485 9.87 -11.16 1.20
CA GLY A 485 10.78 -11.80 0.25
C GLY A 485 10.87 -13.31 0.49
N GLY A 486 10.49 -14.11 -0.51
CA GLY A 486 10.56 -15.57 -0.51
C GLY A 486 11.97 -16.15 -0.56
N GLU A 487 13.01 -15.31 -0.66
CA GLU A 487 14.39 -15.70 -0.33
C GLU A 487 14.59 -15.85 1.19
N TYR A 488 13.81 -15.17 2.01
CA TYR A 488 14.04 -15.05 3.46
C TYR A 488 13.00 -15.74 4.32
N GLU A 489 11.84 -16.06 3.76
CA GLU A 489 10.76 -16.79 4.42
C GLU A 489 10.23 -17.87 3.47
N THR A 490 9.98 -19.06 3.99
CA THR A 490 9.35 -20.15 3.25
C THR A 490 7.83 -20.01 3.26
N ASP A 491 7.15 -20.77 2.39
CA ASP A 491 5.68 -20.86 2.42
C ASP A 491 5.16 -21.31 3.79
N ASN A 492 5.86 -22.24 4.44
CA ASN A 492 5.49 -22.73 5.76
C ASN A 492 5.67 -21.66 6.86
N ASP A 493 6.70 -20.82 6.76
CA ASP A 493 6.90 -19.70 7.70
C ASP A 493 5.75 -18.69 7.59
N MET A 494 5.32 -18.42 6.35
CA MET A 494 4.18 -17.54 6.08
C MET A 494 2.84 -18.14 6.52
N ASP A 495 2.65 -19.45 6.39
CA ASP A 495 1.46 -20.12 6.91
C ASP A 495 1.41 -20.02 8.44
N ILE A 496 2.54 -20.19 9.14
CA ILE A 496 2.63 -19.99 10.59
C ILE A 496 2.35 -18.53 10.98
N MET A 497 2.81 -17.55 10.19
CA MET A 497 2.49 -16.14 10.42
C MET A 497 0.99 -15.86 10.28
N VAL A 498 0.34 -16.42 9.24
CA VAL A 498 -1.12 -16.31 9.04
C VAL A 498 -1.88 -16.95 10.20
N ASP A 499 -1.49 -18.15 10.61
CA ASP A 499 -2.11 -18.87 11.72
C ASP A 499 -1.94 -18.15 13.06
N SER A 500 -0.77 -17.54 13.28
CA SER A 500 -0.51 -16.73 14.48
C SER A 500 -1.41 -15.50 14.48
N LEU A 501 -1.47 -14.76 13.36
CA LEU A 501 -2.32 -13.57 13.23
C LEU A 501 -3.80 -13.90 13.41
N LYS A 502 -4.30 -14.93 12.72
CA LYS A 502 -5.69 -15.38 12.81
C LYS A 502 -6.02 -15.83 14.24
N GLY A 503 -5.11 -16.58 14.84
CA GLY A 503 -5.25 -17.07 16.20
C GLY A 503 -5.45 -15.94 17.21
N TRP A 504 -4.58 -14.93 17.20
CA TRP A 504 -4.77 -13.73 18.03
C TRP A 504 -6.11 -13.05 17.83
N LEU A 505 -6.55 -12.87 16.58
CA LEU A 505 -7.84 -12.23 16.30
C LEU A 505 -9.02 -13.04 16.82
N LEU A 506 -8.97 -14.36 16.71
CA LEU A 506 -10.02 -15.26 17.21
C LEU A 506 -10.05 -15.33 18.74
N ASP A 507 -8.88 -15.38 19.39
CA ASP A 507 -8.76 -15.42 20.85
C ASP A 507 -9.30 -14.14 21.51
N LEU A 508 -9.28 -13.00 20.81
CA LEU A 508 -9.82 -11.72 21.29
C LEU A 508 -11.34 -11.56 21.14
N ILE A 509 -11.99 -12.41 20.35
CA ILE A 509 -13.45 -12.35 20.09
C ILE A 509 -14.22 -13.58 20.58
N ALA A 510 -13.49 -14.53 21.17
CA ALA A 510 -14.04 -15.68 21.90
C ALA A 510 -14.58 -15.22 23.26
#